data_AF-A0A959G548-F1
#
_entry.id   AF-A0A959G548-F1
#
_cell.length_a   1.000
_cell.length_b   1.000
_cell.length_c   1.000
_cell.angle_alpha   90.00
_cell.angle_beta   90.00
_cell.angle_gamma   90.00
#
_symmetry.space_group_name_H-M   'P 1'
#
loop_
_entity.id
_entity.type
_entity.pdbx_description
1 polymer ?
#
loop_
_entity_poly.entity_id
_entity_poly.type
_entity_poly.pdbx_seq_one_letter_code
_entity_poly.pdbx_strand_id
1 'polypeptide(L)' 'MISPIKSESQYELYLERVYELMQQEIEPNSKASDELELRSILIEDYEKKNFPIDAHNPR' A
#
# COMPACT_ATOMS: atom_id res chain seq x y z
N MET A 1 -8.81 8.68 -8.40
CA MET A 1 -9.13 7.30 -8.83
C MET A 1 -7.97 6.40 -8.42
N ILE A 2 -8.26 5.23 -7.86
CA ILE A 2 -7.24 4.23 -7.50
C ILE A 2 -6.80 3.52 -8.78
N SER A 3 -5.49 3.32 -8.95
CA SER A 3 -4.88 2.70 -10.12
C SER A 3 -3.64 1.90 -9.71
N PRO A 4 -3.22 0.90 -10.51
CA PRO A 4 -1.96 0.20 -10.26
C PRO A 4 -0.78 1.17 -10.14
N ILE A 5 0.12 0.91 -9.20
CA ILE A 5 1.33 1.69 -8.96
C ILE A 5 2.36 1.35 -10.05
N LYS A 6 2.81 2.36 -10.79
CA LYS A 6 3.73 2.23 -11.93
C LYS A 6 5.02 3.03 -11.77
N SER A 7 5.10 3.85 -10.72
CA SER A 7 6.29 4.66 -10.40
C SER A 7 6.48 4.78 -8.90
N GLU A 8 7.70 5.09 -8.49
CA GLU A 8 8.06 5.33 -7.10
C GLU A 8 7.26 6.50 -6.49
N SER A 9 7.04 7.58 -7.25
CA SER A 9 6.21 8.70 -6.76
C SER A 9 4.76 8.30 -6.50
N GLN A 10 4.21 7.35 -7.27
CA GLN A 10 2.87 6.82 -6.99
C GLN A 10 2.87 5.94 -5.74
N TYR A 11 3.94 5.18 -5.53
CA TYR A 11 4.13 4.38 -4.33
C TYR A 11 4.19 5.26 -3.08
N GLU A 12 5.01 6.32 -3.08
CA GLU A 12 5.11 7.28 -1.98
C GLU A 12 3.76 7.96 -1.68
N LEU A 13 3.04 8.42 -2.70
CA LEU A 13 1.71 9.01 -2.53
C LEU A 13 0.70 8.03 -1.92
N TYR A 14 0.81 6.74 -2.24
CA TYR A 14 -0.09 5.72 -1.69
C TYR A 14 0.28 5.41 -0.24
N LEU A 15 1.57 5.36 0.09
CA LEU A 15 2.06 5.23 1.47
C LEU A 15 1.62 6.39 2.35
N GLU A 16 1.81 7.63 1.89
CA GLU A 16 1.37 8.84 2.61
C GLU A 16 -0.13 8.78 2.90
N ARG A 17 -0.93 8.44 1.88
CA ARG A 17 -2.38 8.35 2.03
C ARG A 17 -2.82 7.25 3.00
N VAL A 18 -2.18 6.08 2.95
CA VAL A 18 -2.44 5.00 3.91
C VAL A 18 -2.07 5.44 5.33
N TYR A 19 -0.93 6.12 5.50
CA TYR A 19 -0.50 6.65 6.79
C TYR A 19 -1.48 7.66 7.39
N GLU A 20 -2.02 8.58 6.57
CA GLU A 20 -3.08 9.49 6.99
C GLU A 20 -4.35 8.75 7.45
N LEU A 21 -4.80 7.77 6.65
CA LEU A 21 -6.00 6.98 6.94
C LEU A 21 -5.86 6.19 8.25
N MET A 22 -4.68 5.63 8.52
CA MET A 22 -4.40 4.89 9.77
C MET A 22 -4.50 5.74 11.04
N GLN A 23 -4.40 7.08 10.93
CA GLN A 23 -4.56 7.99 12.07
C GLN A 23 -6.02 8.35 12.34
N GLN A 24 -6.94 7.95 11.46
CA GLN A 24 -8.36 8.26 11.58
C GLN A 24 -9.12 7.07 12.20
N GLU A 25 -10.20 7.37 12.91
CA GLU A 25 -11.20 6.35 13.24
C GLU A 25 -12.00 6.02 11.98
N ILE A 26 -11.67 4.91 11.34
CA ILE A 26 -12.33 4.44 10.12
C ILE A 26 -13.45 3.48 10.49
N GLU A 27 -14.68 3.85 10.13
CA GLU A 27 -15.82 2.96 10.23
C GLU A 27 -15.67 1.75 9.29
N PRO A 28 -15.92 0.52 9.77
CA PRO A 28 -15.94 -0.67 8.93
C PRO A 28 -16.92 -0.54 7.76
N ASN A 29 -16.56 -1.07 6.59
CA ASN A 29 -17.36 -0.98 5.35
C ASN A 29 -17.63 0.45 4.85
N SER A 30 -16.88 1.44 5.36
CA SER A 30 -16.90 2.79 4.82
C SER A 30 -16.02 2.88 3.57
N LYS A 31 -16.24 3.92 2.76
CA LYS A 31 -15.37 4.20 1.59
C LYS A 31 -13.90 4.41 1.98
N ALA A 32 -13.64 4.91 3.19
CA ALA A 32 -12.28 5.09 3.71
C ALA A 32 -11.64 3.73 4.05
N SER A 33 -12.42 2.80 4.58
CA SER A 33 -12.00 1.41 4.79
C SER A 33 -11.64 0.74 3.46
N ASP A 34 -12.53 0.87 2.46
CA ASP A 34 -12.29 0.33 1.11
C ASP A 34 -11.04 0.96 0.46
N GLU A 35 -10.85 2.28 0.64
CA GLU A 35 -9.67 2.99 0.14
C GLU A 35 -8.38 2.47 0.80
N LEU A 36 -8.38 2.31 2.12
CA LEU A 36 -7.24 1.80 2.89
C LEU A 36 -6.86 0.38 2.44
N GLU A 37 -7.83 -0.52 2.33
CA GLU A 37 -7.62 -1.90 1.92
C GLU A 37 -7.05 -1.98 0.49
N LEU A 38 -7.70 -1.31 -0.47
CA LEU A 38 -7.27 -1.36 -1.87
C LEU A 38 -5.87 -0.77 -2.06
N ARG A 39 -5.54 0.34 -1.38
CA ARG A 39 -4.19 0.92 -1.46
C ARG A 39 -3.15 0.00 -0.84
N SER A 40 -3.46 -0.65 0.28
CA SER A 40 -2.54 -1.58 0.95
C SER A 40 -2.19 -2.77 0.06
N ILE A 41 -3.19 -3.34 -0.63
CA ILE A 41 -2.98 -4.43 -1.60
C ILE A 41 -2.06 -3.98 -2.75
N LEU A 42 -2.25 -2.76 -3.27
CA LEU A 42 -1.44 -2.24 -4.37
C LEU A 42 0.00 -1.92 -3.97
N ILE A 43 0.19 -1.41 -2.74
CA ILE A 43 1.51 -1.20 -2.14
C ILE A 43 2.23 -2.54 -2.01
N GLU A 44 1.60 -3.56 -1.42
CA GLU A 44 2.19 -4.89 -1.27
C GLU A 44 2.59 -5.52 -2.62
N ASP A 45 1.71 -5.43 -3.63
CA ASP A 45 2.00 -5.94 -4.98
C ASP A 45 3.18 -5.19 -5.64
N TYR A 46 3.30 -3.88 -5.43
CA TYR A 46 4.44 -3.10 -5.90
C TYR A 46 5.72 -3.50 -5.16
N GLU A 47 5.67 -3.64 -3.83
CA GLU A 47 6.84 -4.01 -3.02
C GLU A 47 7.37 -5.40 -3.38
N LYS A 48 6.51 -6.40 -3.56
CA LYS A 48 6.92 -7.74 -3.99
C LYS A 48 7.70 -7.74 -5.31
N LYS A 49 7.37 -6.81 -6.21
CA LYS A 49 7.99 -6.71 -7.54
C LYS A 49 9.30 -5.90 -7.53
N ASN A 50 9.39 -4.88 -6.68
CA ASN A 50 10.49 -3.90 -6.71
C ASN A 50 11.47 -4.08 -5.54
N PHE A 51 11.01 -4.62 -4.41
CA PHE A 51 11.76 -4.87 -3.18
C PHE A 51 11.61 -6.34 -2.77
N PRO A 52 12.05 -7.30 -3.61
CA PRO A 52 12.00 -8.72 -3.26
C PRO A 52 12.79 -8.94 -1.97
N ILE A 53 12.15 -9.56 -0.96
CA ILE A 53 12.86 -9.99 0.25
C ILE A 53 13.82 -11.09 -0.19
N ASP A 54 15.10 -10.75 -0.26
CA ASP A 54 16.14 -11.72 -0.52
C ASP A 54 16.13 -12.69 0.66
N ALA A 55 15.64 -13.91 0.43
CA ALA A 55 15.70 -14.96 1.44
C ALA A 55 17.18 -15.28 1.61
N HIS A 56 17.84 -14.61 2.56
CA HIS A 56 19.23 -14.86 2.88
C HIS A 56 19.42 -16.36 3.08
N ASN A 57 20.11 -16.94 2.10
CA ASN A 57 20.51 -18.33 2.04
C ASN A 57 21.13 -18.73 3.39
N PRO A 58 20.51 -19.62 4.18
CA PRO A 58 21.15 -20.10 5.40
C PRO A 58 22.41 -20.86 4.99
N ARG A 59 23.58 -20.30 5.33
CA ARG A 59 24.87 -21.00 5.24
C ARG A 59 24.98 -22.09 6.29
#